data_AF-A0A1C6K3Z2-F1
#
_entry.id   AF-A0A1C6K3Z2-F1
#
_cell.length_a   1.000
_cell.length_b   1.000
_cell.length_c   1.000
_cell.angle_alpha   90.00
_cell.angle_beta   90.00
_cell.angle_gamma   90.00
#
_symmetry.space_group_name_H-M   'P 1'
#
loop_
_entity.id
_entity.type
_entity.pdbx_description
1 polymer ?
#
loop_
_entity_poly.entity_id
_entity_poly.type
_entity_poly.pdbx_seq_one_letter_code
_entity_poly.pdbx_strand_id
1 'polypeptide(L)'
;MRAIVVDKDYGSVTPQELDRVAAAYQAAGIQMELLEYQVEATRQKEPTEEEIIAGCQGAQVLLATGNPPITRKVMETLPEVKFVQRFGAGVNSIDLAAAAELGVIVLNLPGFCAKELADVATAMIMGLIRNTAYYDREVRKGNWPKCQYLLPPDVRELTLGLYGFGLAGRHLHDIFHNGFGTKVISCDPYISDAVKAQYPDVEFVSFEELITRSDIISIHVVLTPETTHVFNKEVFKKMKNTAMIINTSRGPVIDNDDMVWALQNGEILYAGLDTVEREPLPENDPLKTLDNVIVNPHCGSYGVGSKKTQIQMVCDLVPTAVTTGKVAARCVADRDVLNKETGFTFI
;
A
#
# COMPACT_ATOMS: atom_id res chain seq x y z
N MET A 1 8.30 -29.65 -2.68
CA MET A 1 6.95 -29.05 -2.65
C MET A 1 6.61 -28.47 -4.03
N ARG A 2 5.34 -28.22 -4.35
CA ARG A 2 4.93 -27.52 -5.59
C ARG A 2 4.40 -26.12 -5.29
N ALA A 3 4.94 -25.12 -5.98
CA ALA A 3 4.56 -23.71 -5.87
C ALA A 3 4.04 -23.20 -7.21
N ILE A 4 2.97 -22.41 -7.20
CA ILE A 4 2.40 -21.84 -8.42
C ILE A 4 2.27 -20.34 -8.28
N VAL A 5 2.83 -19.61 -9.25
CA VAL A 5 2.68 -18.16 -9.39
C VAL A 5 1.33 -17.84 -9.97
N VAL A 6 0.51 -17.14 -9.19
CA VAL A 6 -0.84 -16.71 -9.54
C VAL A 6 -0.78 -15.22 -9.87
N ASP A 7 -1.45 -14.83 -10.97
CA ASP A 7 -1.50 -13.45 -11.47
C ASP A 7 -0.15 -12.94 -12.03
N LYS A 8 0.54 -13.81 -12.79
CA LYS A 8 1.88 -13.54 -13.35
C LYS A 8 1.95 -12.29 -14.23
N ASP A 9 0.82 -11.90 -14.84
CA ASP A 9 0.71 -10.78 -15.78
C ASP A 9 0.30 -9.45 -15.12
N TYR A 10 0.30 -9.40 -13.78
CA TYR A 10 0.02 -8.17 -13.01
C TYR A 10 1.03 -7.03 -13.31
N GLY A 11 2.15 -7.32 -13.97
CA GLY A 11 3.12 -6.30 -14.41
C GLY A 11 4.03 -5.75 -13.31
N SER A 12 3.81 -6.10 -12.04
CA SER A 12 4.68 -5.69 -10.93
C SER A 12 5.93 -6.54 -10.79
N VAL A 13 6.02 -7.70 -11.45
CA VAL A 13 7.15 -8.64 -11.40
C VAL A 13 7.59 -9.01 -12.81
N THR A 14 8.88 -8.91 -13.08
CA THR A 14 9.45 -9.22 -14.40
C THR A 14 9.77 -10.70 -14.56
N PRO A 15 9.87 -11.24 -15.79
CA PRO A 15 10.33 -12.61 -16.02
C PRO A 15 11.68 -12.91 -15.37
N GLN A 16 12.64 -11.98 -15.43
CA GLN A 16 13.96 -12.16 -14.82
C GLN A 16 13.90 -12.25 -13.29
N GLU A 17 12.94 -11.57 -12.66
CA GLU A 17 12.71 -11.69 -11.23
C GLU A 17 12.06 -13.03 -10.87
N LEU A 18 11.12 -13.51 -11.69
CA LEU A 18 10.53 -14.84 -11.52
C LEU A 18 11.58 -15.94 -11.69
N ASP A 19 12.51 -15.83 -12.65
CA ASP A 19 13.63 -16.78 -12.79
C ASP A 19 14.47 -16.84 -11.51
N ARG A 20 14.67 -15.68 -10.88
CA ARG A 20 15.43 -15.56 -9.64
C ARG A 20 14.70 -16.20 -8.46
N VAL A 21 13.38 -16.06 -8.40
CA VAL A 21 12.53 -16.75 -7.42
C VAL A 21 12.53 -18.26 -7.67
N ALA A 22 12.38 -18.70 -8.92
CA ALA A 22 12.46 -20.11 -9.32
C ALA A 22 13.77 -20.76 -8.85
N ALA A 23 14.90 -20.09 -9.07
CA ALA A 23 16.21 -20.61 -8.63
C ALA A 23 16.28 -20.78 -7.11
N ALA A 24 15.78 -19.81 -6.33
CA ALA A 24 15.74 -19.90 -4.87
C ALA A 24 14.81 -21.02 -4.38
N TYR A 25 13.65 -21.17 -5.02
CA TYR A 25 12.67 -22.21 -4.70
C TYR A 25 13.22 -23.60 -5.04
N GLN A 26 13.87 -23.76 -6.20
CA GLN A 26 14.51 -25.00 -6.61
C GLN A 26 15.62 -25.41 -5.63
N ALA A 27 16.43 -24.46 -5.16
CA ALA A 27 17.47 -24.72 -4.16
C ALA A 27 16.90 -25.23 -2.82
N ALA A 28 15.65 -24.88 -2.50
CA ALA A 28 14.91 -25.39 -1.35
C ALA A 28 14.07 -26.66 -1.63
N GLY A 29 14.20 -27.27 -2.81
CA GLY A 29 13.42 -28.46 -3.18
C GLY A 29 11.95 -28.15 -3.50
N ILE A 30 11.66 -26.93 -3.94
CA ILE A 30 10.32 -26.47 -4.32
C ILE A 30 10.30 -26.28 -5.84
N GLN A 31 9.44 -27.02 -6.53
CA GLN A 31 9.19 -26.83 -7.95
C GLN A 31 8.22 -25.66 -8.14
N MET A 32 8.64 -24.64 -8.89
CA MET A 32 7.83 -23.46 -9.18
C MET A 32 7.28 -23.53 -10.61
N GLU A 33 6.00 -23.25 -10.77
CA GLU A 33 5.30 -23.15 -12.05
C GLU A 33 4.53 -21.84 -12.14
N LEU A 34 4.15 -21.44 -13.36
CA LEU A 34 3.33 -20.25 -13.59
C LEU A 34 1.89 -20.68 -13.91
N LEU A 35 0.91 -19.98 -13.34
CA LEU A 35 -0.49 -20.18 -13.70
C LEU A 35 -0.72 -19.65 -15.12
N GLU A 36 -1.20 -20.53 -16.00
CA GLU A 36 -1.70 -20.15 -17.32
C GLU A 36 -3.20 -19.86 -17.25
N TYR A 37 -3.61 -18.68 -17.71
CA TYR A 37 -5.01 -18.25 -17.77
C TYR A 37 -5.20 -17.25 -18.93
N GLN A 38 -6.44 -17.04 -19.37
CA GLN A 38 -6.72 -16.18 -20.51
C GLN A 38 -6.67 -14.70 -20.12
N VAL A 39 -5.73 -13.96 -20.71
CA VAL A 39 -5.61 -12.51 -20.58
C VAL A 39 -6.28 -11.84 -21.79
N GLU A 40 -7.30 -11.01 -21.55
CA GLU A 40 -7.87 -10.15 -22.60
C GLU A 40 -6.98 -8.91 -22.78
N ALA A 41 -6.44 -8.70 -23.99
CA ALA A 41 -5.40 -7.70 -24.28
C ALA A 41 -5.76 -6.24 -23.93
N THR A 42 -7.04 -5.93 -23.66
CA THR A 42 -7.52 -4.56 -23.37
C THR A 42 -7.74 -4.28 -21.89
N ARG A 43 -7.61 -5.28 -20.99
CA ARG A 43 -7.75 -5.11 -19.54
C ARG A 43 -6.76 -6.01 -18.82
N GLN A 44 -6.04 -5.47 -17.84
CA GLN A 44 -5.33 -6.27 -16.87
C GLN A 44 -6.38 -7.04 -16.06
N LYS A 45 -6.66 -8.28 -16.47
CA LYS A 45 -7.65 -9.16 -15.84
C LYS A 45 -6.92 -10.02 -14.81
N GLU A 46 -7.29 -9.89 -13.54
CA GLU A 46 -6.88 -10.82 -12.49
C GLU A 46 -7.50 -12.21 -12.77
N PRO A 47 -6.81 -13.32 -12.45
CA PRO A 47 -7.38 -14.65 -12.63
C PRO A 47 -8.63 -14.83 -11.75
N THR A 48 -9.67 -15.49 -12.27
CA THR A 48 -10.87 -15.79 -11.48
C THR A 48 -10.60 -16.91 -10.47
N GLU A 49 -11.47 -17.05 -9.46
CA GLU A 49 -11.38 -18.17 -8.51
C GLU A 49 -11.36 -19.52 -9.25
N GLU A 50 -12.16 -19.68 -10.29
CA GLU A 50 -12.24 -20.91 -11.09
C GLU A 50 -10.94 -21.19 -11.85
N GLU A 51 -10.32 -20.16 -12.44
CA GLU A 51 -9.02 -20.28 -13.12
C GLU A 51 -7.92 -20.68 -12.12
N ILE A 52 -7.92 -20.08 -10.93
CA ILE A 52 -6.99 -20.44 -9.85
C ILE A 52 -7.22 -21.89 -9.40
N ILE A 53 -8.45 -22.27 -9.10
CA ILE A 53 -8.80 -23.62 -8.66
C ILE A 53 -8.39 -24.66 -9.70
N ALA A 54 -8.68 -24.43 -10.98
CA ALA A 54 -8.35 -25.37 -12.04
C ALA A 54 -6.85 -25.52 -12.25
N GLY A 55 -6.10 -24.40 -12.27
CA GLY A 55 -4.66 -24.41 -12.53
C GLY A 55 -3.80 -24.76 -11.33
N CYS A 56 -4.31 -24.64 -10.10
CA CYS A 56 -3.53 -24.83 -8.88
C CYS A 56 -3.74 -26.17 -8.14
N GLN A 57 -4.40 -27.15 -8.76
CA GLN A 57 -4.58 -28.49 -8.18
C GLN A 57 -3.25 -29.12 -7.77
N GLY A 58 -3.14 -29.61 -6.52
CA GLY A 58 -1.91 -30.20 -5.98
C GLY A 58 -0.78 -29.21 -5.67
N ALA A 59 -1.07 -27.89 -5.66
CA ALA A 59 -0.13 -26.90 -5.17
C ALA A 59 -0.09 -26.89 -3.65
N GLN A 60 1.12 -26.72 -3.09
CA GLN A 60 1.34 -26.54 -1.66
C GLN A 60 1.64 -25.08 -1.30
N VAL A 61 2.04 -24.29 -2.30
CA VAL A 61 2.35 -22.86 -2.16
C VAL A 61 1.69 -22.10 -3.31
N LEU A 62 0.93 -21.06 -2.97
CA LEU A 62 0.44 -20.07 -3.93
C LEU A 62 1.28 -18.80 -3.82
N LEU A 63 1.86 -18.36 -4.93
CA LEU A 63 2.69 -17.15 -5.02
C LEU A 63 1.88 -16.04 -5.70
N ALA A 64 1.26 -15.17 -4.91
CA ALA A 64 0.34 -14.14 -5.39
C ALA A 64 1.08 -12.84 -5.74
N THR A 65 1.31 -12.59 -7.03
CA THR A 65 2.07 -11.44 -7.54
C THR A 65 1.24 -10.15 -7.63
N GLY A 66 -0.03 -10.25 -8.03
CA GLY A 66 -1.02 -9.18 -7.94
C GLY A 66 -2.05 -9.43 -6.84
N ASN A 67 -3.31 -9.09 -7.04
CA ASN A 67 -4.36 -9.25 -6.02
C ASN A 67 -5.34 -10.39 -6.35
N PRO A 68 -4.88 -11.62 -6.71
CA PRO A 68 -5.80 -12.69 -7.06
C PRO A 68 -6.72 -12.99 -5.87
N PRO A 69 -7.99 -13.35 -6.15
CA PRO A 69 -8.96 -13.67 -5.11
C PRO A 69 -8.64 -15.04 -4.49
N ILE A 70 -7.92 -15.05 -3.37
CA ILE A 70 -7.63 -16.26 -2.59
C ILE A 70 -8.66 -16.35 -1.46
N THR A 71 -9.87 -16.72 -1.83
CA THR A 71 -11.01 -16.82 -0.91
C THR A 71 -11.06 -18.16 -0.19
N ARG A 72 -11.97 -18.29 0.79
CA ARG A 72 -12.32 -19.58 1.40
C ARG A 72 -12.56 -20.68 0.37
N LYS A 73 -13.35 -20.41 -0.67
CA LYS A 73 -13.69 -21.38 -1.72
C LYS A 73 -12.44 -21.90 -2.44
N VAL A 74 -11.50 -21.00 -2.76
CA VAL A 74 -10.21 -21.37 -3.38
C VAL A 74 -9.41 -22.28 -2.45
N MET A 75 -9.27 -21.91 -1.17
CA MET A 75 -8.48 -22.69 -0.21
C MET A 75 -9.10 -24.04 0.16
N GLU A 76 -10.43 -24.11 0.32
CA GLU A 76 -11.14 -25.38 0.59
C GLU A 76 -11.05 -26.36 -0.59
N THR A 77 -11.02 -25.86 -1.82
CA THR A 77 -10.91 -26.69 -3.03
C THR A 77 -9.45 -27.10 -3.34
N LEU A 78 -8.48 -26.47 -2.68
CA LEU A 78 -7.04 -26.74 -2.83
C LEU A 78 -6.44 -27.21 -1.49
N PRO A 79 -6.84 -28.39 -0.97
CA PRO A 79 -6.54 -28.82 0.41
C PRO A 79 -5.05 -29.08 0.68
N GLU A 80 -4.21 -29.14 -0.36
CA GLU A 80 -2.76 -29.30 -0.20
C GLU A 80 -2.03 -27.98 0.07
N VAL A 81 -2.69 -26.84 -0.13
CA VAL A 81 -2.09 -25.51 0.07
C VAL A 81 -1.76 -25.32 1.55
N LYS A 82 -0.49 -25.03 1.82
CA LYS A 82 0.04 -24.73 3.16
C LYS A 82 0.46 -23.28 3.29
N PHE A 83 0.87 -22.66 2.18
CA PHE A 83 1.33 -21.28 2.13
C PHE A 83 0.64 -20.50 1.03
N VAL A 84 0.29 -19.25 1.36
CA VAL A 84 0.00 -18.21 0.37
C VAL A 84 1.00 -17.09 0.61
N GLN A 85 1.89 -16.83 -0.35
CA GLN A 85 2.88 -15.76 -0.24
C GLN A 85 2.53 -14.62 -1.19
N ARG A 86 2.18 -13.47 -0.61
CA ARG A 86 1.94 -12.23 -1.33
C ARG A 86 3.26 -11.55 -1.69
N PHE A 87 3.37 -11.01 -2.89
CA PHE A 87 4.50 -10.17 -3.32
C PHE A 87 4.30 -8.70 -2.90
N GLY A 88 3.74 -8.47 -1.72
CA GLY A 88 3.33 -7.15 -1.27
C GLY A 88 2.93 -7.15 0.19
N ALA A 89 2.65 -5.96 0.72
CA ALA A 89 2.24 -5.79 2.12
C ALA A 89 0.74 -6.01 2.32
N GLY A 90 -0.09 -5.59 1.37
CA GLY A 90 -1.55 -5.72 1.44
C GLY A 90 -2.03 -7.13 1.12
N VAL A 91 -3.05 -7.57 1.88
CA VAL A 91 -3.62 -8.92 1.79
C VAL A 91 -5.13 -8.89 1.60
N ASN A 92 -5.67 -7.77 1.09
CA ASN A 92 -7.11 -7.52 0.95
C ASN A 92 -7.83 -8.55 0.06
N SER A 93 -7.12 -9.19 -0.88
CA SER A 93 -7.67 -10.23 -1.75
C SER A 93 -7.64 -11.64 -1.17
N ILE A 94 -7.16 -11.80 0.08
CA ILE A 94 -6.97 -13.09 0.74
C ILE A 94 -7.89 -13.15 1.97
N ASP A 95 -8.71 -14.19 2.07
CA ASP A 95 -9.56 -14.43 3.25
C ASP A 95 -8.70 -14.96 4.41
N LEU A 96 -8.18 -14.04 5.23
CA LEU A 96 -7.28 -14.39 6.35
C LEU A 96 -7.96 -15.30 7.38
N ALA A 97 -9.22 -15.03 7.71
CA ALA A 97 -9.96 -15.84 8.69
C ALA A 97 -10.13 -17.29 8.20
N ALA A 98 -10.49 -17.49 6.93
CA ALA A 98 -10.54 -18.82 6.34
C ALA A 98 -9.16 -19.48 6.28
N ALA A 99 -8.11 -18.72 5.94
CA ALA A 99 -6.75 -19.24 5.92
C ALA A 99 -6.32 -19.75 7.29
N ALA A 100 -6.58 -18.97 8.35
CA ALA A 100 -6.33 -19.39 9.72
C ALA A 100 -7.13 -20.64 10.07
N GLU A 101 -8.44 -20.68 9.82
CA GLU A 101 -9.30 -21.86 10.03
C GLU A 101 -8.75 -23.14 9.40
N LEU A 102 -8.29 -23.04 8.15
CA LEU A 102 -7.76 -24.15 7.36
C LEU A 102 -6.27 -24.47 7.66
N GLY A 103 -5.62 -23.69 8.53
CA GLY A 103 -4.20 -23.87 8.86
C GLY A 103 -3.24 -23.43 7.76
N VAL A 104 -3.70 -22.60 6.82
CA VAL A 104 -2.91 -22.02 5.72
C VAL A 104 -2.16 -20.79 6.23
N ILE A 105 -0.84 -20.79 6.07
CA ILE A 105 0.01 -19.68 6.50
C ILE A 105 0.06 -18.63 5.38
N VAL A 106 -0.52 -17.45 5.63
CA VAL A 106 -0.45 -16.31 4.71
C VAL A 106 0.76 -15.44 5.05
N LEU A 107 1.67 -15.30 4.09
CA LEU A 107 2.89 -14.50 4.21
C LEU A 107 2.78 -13.22 3.38
N ASN A 108 3.10 -12.08 3.99
CA ASN A 108 3.19 -10.78 3.32
C ASN A 108 4.57 -10.13 3.56
N LEU A 109 4.79 -8.97 2.94
CA LEU A 109 6.08 -8.29 2.93
C LEU A 109 6.01 -6.95 3.70
N PRO A 110 5.90 -6.92 5.03
CA PRO A 110 5.82 -5.66 5.76
C PRO A 110 7.11 -4.84 5.59
N GLY A 111 6.95 -3.55 5.28
CA GLY A 111 8.05 -2.58 5.25
C GLY A 111 8.93 -2.59 3.99
N PHE A 112 8.72 -3.50 3.03
CA PHE A 112 9.60 -3.65 1.87
C PHE A 112 9.72 -2.39 0.99
N CYS A 113 8.69 -1.55 0.99
CA CYS A 113 8.60 -0.31 0.22
C CYS A 113 8.35 0.94 1.08
N ALA A 114 8.63 0.87 2.39
CA ALA A 114 8.30 1.96 3.30
C ALA A 114 9.00 3.29 2.94
N LYS A 115 10.21 3.21 2.36
CA LYS A 115 10.94 4.39 1.87
C LYS A 115 10.31 4.94 0.60
N GLU A 116 10.00 4.09 -0.36
CA GLU A 116 9.35 4.48 -1.61
C GLU A 116 7.99 5.15 -1.37
N LEU A 117 7.19 4.66 -0.41
CA LEU A 117 5.93 5.28 -0.04
C LEU A 117 6.11 6.69 0.57
N ALA A 118 7.17 6.90 1.35
CA ALA A 118 7.52 8.22 1.88
C ALA A 118 8.04 9.16 0.78
N ASP A 119 8.84 8.64 -0.16
CA ASP A 119 9.33 9.40 -1.31
C ASP A 119 8.18 9.85 -2.21
N VAL A 120 7.20 8.97 -2.47
CA VAL A 120 6.01 9.27 -3.27
C VAL A 120 5.12 10.28 -2.57
N ALA A 121 4.86 10.13 -1.27
CA ALA A 121 4.12 11.13 -0.50
C ALA A 121 4.83 12.50 -0.55
N THR A 122 6.16 12.52 -0.38
CA THR A 122 6.97 13.73 -0.51
C THR A 122 6.84 14.37 -1.90
N ALA A 123 6.93 13.56 -2.96
CA ALA A 123 6.79 14.02 -4.33
C ALA A 123 5.41 14.63 -4.60
N MET A 124 4.34 14.01 -4.10
CA MET A 124 2.98 14.56 -4.18
C MET A 124 2.86 15.88 -3.43
N ILE A 125 3.30 15.93 -2.18
CA ILE A 125 3.26 17.14 -1.35
C ILE A 125 3.99 18.30 -2.04
N MET A 126 5.24 18.07 -2.46
CA MET A 126 6.05 19.11 -3.10
C MET A 126 5.51 19.49 -4.48
N GLY A 127 4.98 18.53 -5.22
CA GLY A 127 4.38 18.76 -6.53
C GLY A 127 3.13 19.62 -6.46
N LEU A 128 2.30 19.42 -5.42
CA LEU A 128 1.13 20.23 -5.12
C LEU A 128 1.52 21.62 -4.58
N ILE A 129 2.41 21.70 -3.57
CA ILE A 129 2.86 23.00 -3.01
C ILE A 129 3.49 23.88 -4.09
N ARG A 130 4.33 23.32 -4.95
CA ARG A 130 5.06 24.06 -5.99
C ARG A 130 4.35 24.07 -7.35
N ASN A 131 3.18 23.46 -7.44
CA ASN A 131 2.35 23.36 -8.64
C ASN A 131 3.09 22.76 -9.86
N THR A 132 4.08 21.89 -9.63
CA THR A 132 4.92 21.38 -10.72
C THR A 132 4.13 20.53 -11.71
N ALA A 133 3.20 19.72 -11.21
CA ALA A 133 2.30 18.91 -12.04
C ALA A 133 1.37 19.78 -12.90
N TYR A 134 0.80 20.84 -12.33
CA TYR A 134 -0.03 21.80 -13.05
C TYR A 134 0.77 22.50 -14.16
N TYR A 135 1.92 23.09 -13.82
CA TYR A 135 2.73 23.83 -14.78
C TYR A 135 3.26 22.93 -15.92
N ASP A 136 3.70 21.71 -15.62
CA ASP A 136 4.12 20.75 -16.66
C ASP A 136 2.97 20.42 -17.62
N ARG A 137 1.77 20.13 -17.09
CA ARG A 137 0.57 19.83 -17.90
C ARG A 137 0.23 21.00 -18.83
N GLU A 138 0.25 22.22 -18.33
CA GLU A 138 -0.07 23.41 -19.13
C GLU A 138 0.98 23.71 -20.21
N VAL A 139 2.27 23.58 -19.89
CA VAL A 139 3.35 23.75 -20.88
C VAL A 139 3.22 22.73 -22.02
N ARG A 140 2.88 21.47 -21.72
CA ARG A 140 2.65 20.43 -22.74
C ARG A 140 1.43 20.70 -23.62
N LYS A 141 0.43 21.43 -23.13
CA LYS A 141 -0.71 21.91 -23.94
C LYS A 141 -0.34 23.11 -24.84
N GLY A 142 0.89 23.64 -24.72
CA GLY A 142 1.35 24.82 -25.46
C GLY A 142 1.11 26.14 -24.74
N ASN A 143 0.64 26.11 -23.48
CA ASN A 143 0.45 27.31 -22.67
C ASN A 143 1.77 27.73 -21.99
N TRP A 144 1.83 28.95 -21.45
CA TRP A 144 2.98 29.44 -20.67
C TRP A 144 2.53 30.23 -19.42
N PRO A 145 1.92 29.55 -18.43
CA PRO A 145 1.25 30.20 -17.30
C PRO A 145 2.23 30.68 -16.21
N LYS A 146 3.15 31.59 -16.58
CA LYS A 146 4.19 32.11 -15.65
C LYS A 146 3.52 32.79 -14.44
N CYS A 147 3.64 32.16 -13.28
CA CYS A 147 3.05 32.63 -12.02
C CYS A 147 1.53 32.78 -12.05
N GLN A 148 0.82 31.97 -12.87
CA GLN A 148 -0.63 32.04 -13.07
C GLN A 148 -1.32 30.80 -12.51
N TYR A 149 -1.24 30.58 -11.19
CA TYR A 149 -1.99 29.56 -10.45
C TYR A 149 -1.99 29.88 -8.95
N LEU A 150 -2.21 28.89 -8.08
CA LEU A 150 -2.15 29.03 -6.62
C LEU A 150 -0.76 29.48 -6.16
N LEU A 151 -0.71 30.44 -5.23
CA LEU A 151 0.55 30.91 -4.64
C LEU A 151 1.13 29.83 -3.70
N PRO A 152 2.36 29.33 -3.93
CA PRO A 152 2.97 28.33 -3.08
C PRO A 152 3.17 28.81 -1.62
N PRO A 153 2.74 28.04 -0.61
CA PRO A 153 3.16 28.28 0.77
C PRO A 153 4.62 27.87 1.00
N ASP A 154 5.22 28.32 2.10
CA ASP A 154 6.51 27.80 2.55
C ASP A 154 6.31 26.50 3.33
N VAL A 155 6.80 25.38 2.78
CA VAL A 155 6.72 24.04 3.40
C VAL A 155 7.31 23.99 4.82
N ARG A 156 8.23 24.91 5.14
CA ARG A 156 8.90 25.00 6.45
C ARG A 156 7.96 25.51 7.55
N GLU A 157 6.98 26.34 7.16
CA GLU A 157 6.01 26.96 8.08
C GLU A 157 4.73 26.13 8.23
N LEU A 158 4.61 25.03 7.48
CA LEU A 158 3.45 24.14 7.53
C LEU A 158 3.56 23.14 8.69
N THR A 159 2.41 22.64 9.14
CA THR A 159 2.30 21.49 10.04
C THR A 159 1.95 20.23 9.25
N LEU A 160 2.85 19.25 9.24
CA LEU A 160 2.61 17.90 8.73
C LEU A 160 1.97 17.04 9.83
N GLY A 161 0.73 16.62 9.60
CA GLY A 161 0.04 15.59 10.37
C GLY A 161 0.25 14.21 9.77
N LEU A 162 0.75 13.28 10.57
CA LEU A 162 0.84 11.87 10.20
C LEU A 162 -0.34 11.12 10.84
N TYR A 163 -1.24 10.59 10.01
CA TYR A 163 -2.24 9.63 10.47
C TYR A 163 -1.64 8.23 10.38
N GLY A 164 -1.18 7.71 11.52
CA GLY A 164 -0.31 6.54 11.62
C GLY A 164 1.18 6.89 11.62
N PHE A 165 1.93 6.30 12.56
CA PHE A 165 3.37 6.53 12.76
C PHE A 165 4.20 5.24 12.54
N GLY A 166 3.81 4.49 11.51
CA GLY A 166 4.50 3.27 11.06
C GLY A 166 5.84 3.54 10.36
N LEU A 167 6.38 2.55 9.64
CA LEU A 167 7.66 2.69 8.93
C LEU A 167 7.65 3.82 7.89
N ALA A 168 6.61 3.90 7.06
CA ALA A 168 6.49 4.94 6.04
C ALA A 168 6.32 6.34 6.66
N GLY A 169 5.47 6.48 7.67
CA GLY A 169 5.27 7.74 8.40
C GLY A 169 6.56 8.25 9.06
N ARG A 170 7.38 7.35 9.62
CA ARG A 170 8.70 7.71 10.19
C ARG A 170 9.71 8.16 9.13
N HIS A 171 9.73 7.55 7.96
CA HIS A 171 10.56 8.04 6.86
C HIS A 171 10.07 9.40 6.33
N LEU A 172 8.75 9.61 6.25
CA LEU A 172 8.20 10.90 5.86
C LEU A 172 8.53 11.98 6.90
N HIS A 173 8.45 11.64 8.18
CA HIS A 173 8.93 12.48 9.28
C HIS A 173 10.40 12.88 9.06
N ASP A 174 11.30 11.92 8.79
CA ASP A 174 12.71 12.22 8.58
C ASP A 174 12.93 13.19 7.41
N ILE A 175 12.17 13.03 6.32
CA ILE A 175 12.26 13.93 5.15
C ILE A 175 11.78 15.35 5.53
N PHE A 176 10.65 15.46 6.21
CA PHE A 176 10.03 16.76 6.47
C PHE A 176 10.61 17.49 7.67
N HIS A 177 10.74 16.82 8.81
CA HIS A 177 11.32 17.43 10.00
C HIS A 177 12.83 17.62 9.86
N ASN A 178 13.58 16.54 9.62
CA ASN A 178 15.05 16.64 9.57
C ASN A 178 15.57 17.24 8.26
N GLY A 179 14.82 17.13 7.16
CA GLY A 179 15.21 17.69 5.86
C GLY A 179 14.75 19.14 5.68
N PHE A 180 13.43 19.40 5.74
CA PHE A 180 12.88 20.73 5.50
C PHE A 180 12.79 21.60 6.76
N GLY A 181 12.76 21.01 7.96
CA GLY A 181 12.48 21.74 9.20
C GLY A 181 10.98 21.91 9.49
N THR A 182 10.11 21.17 8.79
CA THR A 182 8.65 21.23 8.94
C THR A 182 8.22 20.70 10.31
N LYS A 183 7.24 21.34 10.94
CA LYS A 183 6.64 20.83 12.18
C LYS A 183 5.87 19.54 11.91
N VAL A 184 6.05 18.53 12.77
CA VAL A 184 5.33 17.25 12.66
C VAL A 184 4.48 16.99 13.91
N ILE A 185 3.23 16.60 13.68
CA ILE A 185 2.34 16.02 14.69
C ILE A 185 1.84 14.67 14.19
N SER A 186 1.48 13.76 15.09
CA SER A 186 1.06 12.41 14.70
C SER A 186 -0.12 11.93 15.52
N CYS A 187 -1.05 11.23 14.87
CA CYS A 187 -2.08 10.45 15.54
C CYS A 187 -1.84 8.97 15.25
N ASP A 188 -1.42 8.23 16.28
CA ASP A 188 -1.31 6.77 16.22
C ASP A 188 -1.57 6.20 17.63
N PRO A 189 -2.78 5.67 17.90
CA PRO A 189 -3.11 5.10 19.21
C PRO A 189 -2.40 3.77 19.49
N TYR A 190 -1.80 3.14 18.47
CA TYR A 190 -1.17 1.82 18.56
C TYR A 190 0.35 1.89 18.67
N ILE A 191 0.96 3.07 18.54
CA ILE A 191 2.39 3.26 18.65
C ILE A 191 2.86 3.13 20.10
N SER A 192 3.91 2.35 20.33
CA SER A 192 4.42 2.10 21.69
C SER A 192 5.17 3.31 22.25
N ASP A 193 5.15 3.48 23.58
CA ASP A 193 5.88 4.56 24.25
C ASP A 193 7.39 4.49 23.99
N ALA A 194 7.94 3.27 23.80
CA ALA A 194 9.32 3.07 23.42
C ALA A 194 9.66 3.67 22.05
N VAL A 195 8.71 3.67 21.11
CA VAL A 195 8.88 4.36 19.83
C VAL A 195 8.67 5.85 20.01
N LYS A 196 7.65 6.32 20.73
CA LYS A 196 7.44 7.75 21.00
C LYS A 196 8.67 8.42 21.62
N ALA A 197 9.33 7.76 22.56
CA ALA A 197 10.54 8.25 23.20
C ALA A 197 11.74 8.44 22.24
N GLN A 198 11.74 7.80 21.07
CA GLN A 198 12.77 7.98 20.04
C GLN A 198 12.52 9.22 19.17
N TYR A 199 11.34 9.83 19.24
CA TYR A 199 10.91 10.97 18.44
C TYR A 199 10.37 12.09 19.34
N PRO A 200 11.22 12.69 20.21
CA PRO A 200 10.80 13.74 21.15
C PRO A 200 10.34 15.04 20.47
N ASP A 201 10.66 15.19 19.19
CA ASP A 201 10.28 16.27 18.29
C ASP A 201 8.88 16.10 17.67
N VAL A 202 8.27 14.92 17.81
CA VAL A 202 6.91 14.64 17.35
C VAL A 202 5.91 14.78 18.49
N GLU A 203 4.92 15.65 18.29
CA GLU A 203 3.77 15.75 19.19
C GLU A 203 2.73 14.69 18.82
N PHE A 204 2.51 13.71 19.70
CA PHE A 204 1.46 12.69 19.52
C PHE A 204 0.12 13.22 20.04
N VAL A 205 -0.84 13.41 19.14
CA VAL A 205 -2.10 14.11 19.36
C VAL A 205 -3.32 13.24 19.09
N SER A 206 -4.49 13.68 19.53
CA SER A 206 -5.77 13.06 19.17
C SER A 206 -6.10 13.25 17.67
N PHE A 207 -7.02 12.45 17.14
CA PHE A 207 -7.48 12.60 15.75
C PHE A 207 -8.11 13.98 15.49
N GLU A 208 -8.87 14.52 16.44
CA GLU A 208 -9.48 15.85 16.33
C GLU A 208 -8.40 16.95 16.25
N GLU A 209 -7.35 16.85 17.08
CA GLU A 209 -6.23 17.78 17.02
C GLU A 209 -5.43 17.64 15.72
N LEU A 210 -5.25 16.42 15.21
CA LEU A 210 -4.60 16.18 13.93
C LEU A 210 -5.33 16.93 12.81
N ILE A 211 -6.64 16.69 12.66
CA ILE A 211 -7.40 17.24 11.52
C ILE A 211 -7.56 18.75 11.57
N THR A 212 -7.61 19.35 12.77
CA THR A 212 -7.79 20.81 12.94
C THR A 212 -6.48 21.59 12.86
N ARG A 213 -5.34 20.99 13.22
CA ARG A 213 -4.05 21.70 13.31
C ARG A 213 -3.17 21.52 12.07
N SER A 214 -3.33 20.44 11.32
CA SER A 214 -2.50 20.13 10.16
C SER A 214 -2.80 20.97 8.93
N ASP A 215 -1.75 21.36 8.21
CA ASP A 215 -1.84 21.92 6.86
C ASP A 215 -1.72 20.80 5.82
N ILE A 216 -0.97 19.75 6.15
CA ILE A 216 -0.83 18.54 5.34
C ILE A 216 -1.19 17.37 6.24
N ILE A 217 -2.10 16.50 5.82
CA ILE A 217 -2.36 15.21 6.46
C ILE A 217 -1.90 14.10 5.52
N SER A 218 -0.96 13.29 5.98
CA SER A 218 -0.47 12.12 5.25
C SER A 218 -0.88 10.83 5.95
N ILE A 219 -1.50 9.92 5.20
CA ILE A 219 -2.13 8.70 5.71
C ILE A 219 -1.16 7.52 5.58
N HIS A 220 -0.88 6.86 6.71
CA HIS A 220 0.05 5.74 6.82
C HIS A 220 -0.50 4.59 7.69
N VAL A 221 -1.83 4.50 7.83
CA VAL A 221 -2.52 3.42 8.54
C VAL A 221 -2.81 2.22 7.64
N VAL A 222 -3.04 1.07 8.27
CA VAL A 222 -3.67 -0.08 7.62
C VAL A 222 -5.18 0.13 7.50
N LEU A 223 -5.80 -0.44 6.47
CA LEU A 223 -7.26 -0.41 6.31
C LEU A 223 -7.91 -1.43 7.24
N THR A 224 -8.79 -0.95 8.13
CA THR A 224 -9.57 -1.72 9.09
C THR A 224 -10.99 -1.15 9.16
N PRO A 225 -11.94 -1.80 9.83
CA PRO A 225 -13.25 -1.20 10.07
C PRO A 225 -13.19 0.17 10.77
N GLU A 226 -12.16 0.41 11.60
CA GLU A 226 -11.97 1.68 12.31
C GLU A 226 -11.42 2.79 11.42
N THR A 227 -10.60 2.46 10.43
CA THR A 227 -9.96 3.44 9.54
C THR A 227 -10.71 3.63 8.22
N THR A 228 -11.70 2.78 7.93
CA THR A 228 -12.52 2.86 6.72
C THR A 228 -13.37 4.14 6.75
N HIS A 229 -13.21 4.98 5.73
CA HIS A 229 -13.94 6.25 5.53
C HIS A 229 -13.83 7.18 6.76
N VAL A 230 -12.71 7.09 7.49
CA VAL A 230 -12.45 7.96 8.64
C VAL A 230 -12.31 9.41 8.19
N PHE A 231 -11.79 9.65 6.99
CA PHE A 231 -11.85 10.95 6.31
C PHE A 231 -13.11 11.02 5.45
N ASN A 232 -14.18 11.50 6.05
CA ASN A 232 -15.48 11.73 5.43
C ASN A 232 -15.85 13.23 5.47
N LYS A 233 -17.06 13.55 5.01
CA LYS A 233 -17.59 14.92 4.92
C LYS A 233 -17.41 15.74 6.20
N GLU A 234 -17.73 15.16 7.35
CA GLU A 234 -17.68 15.87 8.63
C GLU A 234 -16.24 16.12 9.09
N VAL A 235 -15.31 15.25 8.71
CA VAL A 235 -13.88 15.47 8.94
C VAL A 235 -13.35 16.56 8.02
N PHE A 236 -13.70 16.55 6.73
CA PHE A 236 -13.23 17.58 5.78
C PHE A 236 -13.65 18.99 6.19
N LYS A 237 -14.87 19.18 6.71
CA LYS A 237 -15.34 20.48 7.24
C LYS A 237 -14.54 21.02 8.43
N LYS A 238 -13.84 20.15 9.17
CA LYS A 238 -13.03 20.52 10.33
C LYS A 238 -11.59 20.84 9.97
N MET A 239 -11.16 20.43 8.77
CA MET A 239 -9.82 20.72 8.27
C MET A 239 -9.71 22.21 7.90
N LYS A 240 -8.47 22.67 7.75
CA LYS A 240 -8.23 24.00 7.17
C LYS A 240 -8.66 23.97 5.71
N ASN A 241 -9.30 25.04 5.23
CA ASN A 241 -9.63 25.19 3.81
C ASN A 241 -8.39 25.22 2.90
N THR A 242 -7.21 25.49 3.45
CA THR A 242 -5.90 25.41 2.76
C THR A 242 -5.26 24.02 2.85
N ALA A 243 -5.90 23.06 3.51
CA ALA A 243 -5.29 21.77 3.83
C ALA A 243 -5.08 20.91 2.59
N MET A 244 -4.12 20.00 2.73
CA MET A 244 -3.77 18.97 1.75
C MET A 244 -3.95 17.60 2.39
N ILE A 245 -4.61 16.68 1.69
CA ILE A 245 -4.69 15.27 2.09
C ILE A 245 -3.84 14.39 1.17
N ILE A 246 -3.02 13.52 1.74
CA ILE A 246 -2.11 12.63 1.03
C ILE A 246 -2.40 11.19 1.42
N ASN A 247 -2.66 10.33 0.44
CA ASN A 247 -2.94 8.92 0.67
C ASN A 247 -2.03 8.02 -0.17
N THR A 248 -1.03 7.44 0.48
CA THR A 248 -0.17 6.37 -0.05
C THR A 248 -0.41 5.03 0.66
N SER A 249 -1.52 4.89 1.39
CA SER A 249 -1.88 3.65 2.07
C SER A 249 -2.95 2.85 1.31
N ARG A 250 -4.23 3.17 1.50
CA ARG A 250 -5.38 2.47 0.93
C ARG A 250 -6.49 3.47 0.64
N GLY A 251 -7.08 3.36 -0.54
CA GLY A 251 -8.13 4.26 -1.02
C GLY A 251 -9.27 4.45 -0.02
N PRO A 252 -9.91 3.37 0.45
CA PRO A 252 -11.06 3.44 1.36
C PRO A 252 -10.78 3.98 2.77
N VAL A 253 -9.58 4.47 3.08
CA VAL A 253 -9.38 5.28 4.31
C VAL A 253 -10.07 6.64 4.17
N ILE A 254 -10.22 7.10 2.93
CA ILE A 254 -10.94 8.31 2.56
C ILE A 254 -12.24 7.91 1.88
N ASP A 255 -13.35 8.54 2.25
CA ASP A 255 -14.57 8.48 1.44
C ASP A 255 -14.38 9.33 0.17
N ASN A 256 -14.32 8.66 -0.98
CA ASN A 256 -13.90 9.29 -2.23
C ASN A 256 -14.89 10.34 -2.72
N ASP A 257 -16.19 10.11 -2.53
CA ASP A 257 -17.24 11.03 -2.98
C ASP A 257 -17.25 12.29 -2.07
N ASP A 258 -17.06 12.11 -0.76
CA ASP A 258 -16.93 13.23 0.18
C ASP A 258 -15.65 14.06 -0.05
N MET A 259 -14.54 13.42 -0.40
CA MET A 259 -13.29 14.12 -0.75
C MET A 259 -13.46 14.97 -2.02
N VAL A 260 -14.10 14.41 -3.07
CA VAL A 260 -14.40 15.16 -4.29
C VAL A 260 -15.29 16.36 -3.97
N TRP A 261 -16.33 16.17 -3.15
CA TRP A 261 -17.17 17.27 -2.67
C TRP A 261 -16.34 18.33 -1.91
N ALA A 262 -15.45 17.92 -1.02
CA ALA A 262 -14.62 18.82 -0.22
C ALA A 262 -13.69 19.67 -1.10
N LEU A 263 -13.05 19.07 -2.10
CA LEU A 263 -12.20 19.77 -3.07
C LEU A 263 -12.99 20.77 -3.92
N GLN A 264 -14.17 20.38 -4.40
CA GLN A 264 -15.00 21.23 -5.25
C GLN A 264 -15.62 22.41 -4.50
N ASN A 265 -15.90 22.26 -3.20
CA ASN A 265 -16.49 23.31 -2.36
C ASN A 265 -15.45 24.11 -1.58
N GLY A 266 -14.15 23.77 -1.69
CA GLY A 266 -13.06 24.49 -1.02
C GLY A 266 -12.97 24.23 0.49
N GLU A 267 -13.48 23.09 0.96
CA GLU A 267 -13.30 22.63 2.35
C GLU A 267 -11.85 22.16 2.58
N ILE A 268 -11.19 21.66 1.54
CA ILE A 268 -9.75 21.44 1.47
C ILE A 268 -9.22 21.93 0.12
N LEU A 269 -7.91 22.20 0.04
CA LEU A 269 -7.32 22.78 -1.15
C LEU A 269 -6.65 21.76 -2.07
N TYR A 270 -6.08 20.68 -1.54
CA TYR A 270 -5.28 19.75 -2.35
C TYR A 270 -5.50 18.28 -1.96
N ALA A 271 -5.33 17.38 -2.93
CA ALA A 271 -5.24 15.94 -2.69
C ALA A 271 -4.11 15.28 -3.49
N GLY A 272 -3.34 14.41 -2.85
CA GLY A 272 -2.33 13.55 -3.47
C GLY A 272 -2.66 12.09 -3.20
N LEU A 273 -2.96 11.32 -4.24
CA LEU A 273 -3.57 9.99 -4.11
C LEU A 273 -2.75 8.97 -4.89
N ASP A 274 -2.05 8.08 -4.20
CA ASP A 274 -1.48 6.89 -4.86
C ASP A 274 -2.51 5.78 -4.95
N THR A 275 -3.47 5.76 -4.02
CA THR A 275 -4.57 4.80 -4.01
C THR A 275 -5.91 5.52 -3.97
N VAL A 276 -6.93 4.91 -4.56
CA VAL A 276 -8.32 5.42 -4.59
C VAL A 276 -9.28 4.27 -4.29
N GLU A 277 -10.52 4.56 -3.90
CA GLU A 277 -11.48 3.48 -3.56
C GLU A 277 -11.73 2.52 -4.73
N ARG A 278 -11.82 3.08 -5.94
CA ARG A 278 -12.12 2.34 -7.17
C ARG A 278 -10.92 2.41 -8.10
N GLU A 279 -10.18 1.32 -8.16
CA GLU A 279 -9.00 1.16 -8.99
C GLU A 279 -9.30 0.17 -10.15
N PRO A 280 -9.16 0.58 -11.43
CA PRO A 280 -8.78 1.90 -11.93
C PRO A 280 -9.91 2.96 -11.81
N LEU A 281 -9.53 4.25 -11.84
CA LEU A 281 -10.50 5.34 -11.80
C LEU A 281 -11.53 5.26 -12.95
N PRO A 282 -12.83 5.39 -12.65
CA PRO A 282 -13.89 5.46 -13.67
C PRO A 282 -13.61 6.51 -14.74
N GLU A 283 -14.06 6.28 -15.98
CA GLU A 283 -13.78 7.17 -17.12
C GLU A 283 -14.12 8.64 -16.82
N ASN A 284 -15.30 8.89 -16.24
CA ASN A 284 -15.82 10.22 -15.91
C ASN A 284 -15.58 10.64 -14.45
N ASP A 285 -14.57 10.06 -13.79
CA ASP A 285 -14.28 10.43 -12.40
C ASP A 285 -13.83 11.91 -12.29
N PRO A 286 -14.46 12.73 -11.43
CA PRO A 286 -14.14 14.15 -11.29
C PRO A 286 -12.66 14.43 -10.99
N LEU A 287 -11.97 13.52 -10.28
CA LEU A 287 -10.55 13.67 -9.93
C LEU A 287 -9.66 13.83 -11.17
N LYS A 288 -10.06 13.30 -12.32
CA LYS A 288 -9.31 13.42 -13.58
C LYS A 288 -9.27 14.84 -14.15
N THR A 289 -10.13 15.73 -13.65
CA THR A 289 -10.29 17.10 -14.16
C THR A 289 -9.80 18.18 -13.20
N LEU A 290 -9.51 17.83 -11.95
CA LEU A 290 -9.12 18.78 -10.90
C LEU A 290 -7.63 19.11 -10.99
N ASP A 291 -7.31 20.40 -11.13
CA ASP A 291 -5.92 20.86 -11.27
C ASP A 291 -5.12 20.80 -9.97
N ASN A 292 -5.80 20.78 -8.83
CA ASN A 292 -5.28 20.73 -7.45
C ASN A 292 -5.18 19.29 -6.89
N VAL A 293 -5.19 18.29 -7.78
CA VAL A 293 -5.08 16.88 -7.42
C VAL A 293 -3.93 16.23 -8.19
N ILE A 294 -3.14 15.40 -7.51
CA ILE A 294 -2.21 14.44 -8.13
C ILE A 294 -2.74 13.03 -7.85
N VAL A 295 -2.91 12.22 -8.90
CA VAL A 295 -3.30 10.81 -8.78
C VAL A 295 -2.27 9.93 -9.47
N ASN A 296 -1.77 8.92 -8.76
CA ASN A 296 -0.95 7.84 -9.30
C ASN A 296 -1.78 6.54 -9.41
N PRO A 297 -1.40 5.59 -10.28
CA PRO A 297 -2.10 4.33 -10.47
C PRO A 297 -1.62 3.25 -9.49
N HIS A 298 -1.60 3.54 -8.18
CA HIS A 298 -1.15 2.61 -7.13
C HIS A 298 0.26 2.05 -7.37
N CYS A 299 1.19 2.95 -7.67
CA CYS A 299 2.57 2.59 -7.97
C CYS A 299 3.56 3.06 -6.89
N GLY A 300 3.07 3.47 -5.72
CA GLY A 300 3.90 4.02 -4.65
C GLY A 300 4.93 3.04 -4.10
N SER A 301 4.70 1.73 -4.25
CA SER A 301 5.69 0.72 -3.89
C SER A 301 6.78 0.52 -4.95
N TYR A 302 6.66 1.07 -6.15
CA TYR A 302 7.54 0.76 -7.28
C TYR A 302 8.84 1.57 -7.21
N GLY A 303 9.96 0.86 -7.10
CA GLY A 303 11.30 1.46 -7.02
C GLY A 303 12.38 0.39 -7.04
N VAL A 304 13.62 0.75 -7.41
CA VAL A 304 14.72 -0.22 -7.49
C VAL A 304 15.03 -0.82 -6.11
N GLY A 305 14.96 -0.02 -5.05
CA GLY A 305 15.19 -0.44 -3.66
C GLY A 305 14.12 -1.40 -3.17
N SER A 306 12.85 -1.02 -3.27
CA SER A 306 11.72 -1.86 -2.91
C SER A 306 11.67 -3.15 -3.71
N LYS A 307 11.89 -3.12 -5.02
CA LYS A 307 11.91 -4.32 -5.87
C LYS A 307 12.99 -5.31 -5.44
N LYS A 308 14.20 -4.81 -5.14
CA LYS A 308 15.28 -5.65 -4.59
C LYS A 308 14.85 -6.32 -3.28
N THR A 309 14.28 -5.54 -2.34
CA THR A 309 13.84 -6.06 -1.03
C THR A 309 12.66 -7.03 -1.17
N GLN A 310 11.67 -6.71 -2.01
CA GLN A 310 10.51 -7.53 -2.32
C GLN A 310 10.92 -8.92 -2.80
N ILE A 311 11.74 -8.98 -3.85
CA ILE A 311 12.18 -10.24 -4.45
C ILE A 311 13.07 -11.01 -3.48
N GLN A 312 13.95 -10.34 -2.73
CA GLN A 312 14.75 -11.01 -1.71
C GLN A 312 13.88 -11.68 -0.64
N MET A 313 12.91 -10.96 -0.08
CA MET A 313 11.99 -11.54 0.91
C MET A 313 11.18 -12.71 0.32
N VAL A 314 10.73 -12.60 -0.93
CA VAL A 314 10.01 -13.68 -1.61
C VAL A 314 10.88 -14.93 -1.75
N CYS A 315 12.15 -14.77 -2.10
CA CYS A 315 13.13 -15.85 -2.19
C CYS A 315 13.48 -16.47 -0.84
N ASP A 316 13.30 -15.74 0.26
CA ASP A 316 13.74 -16.19 1.58
C ASP A 316 12.61 -16.85 2.38
N LEU A 317 11.40 -16.30 2.36
CA LEU A 317 10.35 -16.62 3.34
C LEU A 317 9.89 -18.09 3.28
N VAL A 318 9.21 -18.52 2.20
CA VAL A 318 8.79 -19.92 2.04
C VAL A 318 9.99 -20.88 1.95
N PRO A 319 11.07 -20.61 1.19
CA PRO A 319 12.26 -21.47 1.18
C PRO A 319 12.87 -21.72 2.56
N THR A 320 12.96 -20.70 3.43
CA THR A 320 13.41 -20.86 4.82
C THR A 320 12.44 -21.70 5.63
N ALA A 321 11.12 -21.46 5.48
CA ALA A 321 10.11 -22.26 6.16
C ALA A 321 10.24 -23.75 5.82
N VAL A 322 10.37 -24.07 4.53
CA VAL A 322 10.48 -25.46 4.05
C VAL A 322 11.77 -26.12 4.50
N THR A 323 12.90 -25.42 4.46
CA THR A 323 14.22 -26.01 4.77
C THR A 323 14.52 -26.10 6.26
N THR A 324 13.94 -25.21 7.08
CA THR A 324 14.26 -25.11 8.52
C THR A 324 13.09 -25.42 9.45
N GLY A 325 11.86 -25.46 8.92
CA GLY A 325 10.64 -25.54 9.72
C GLY A 325 10.29 -24.23 10.44
N LYS A 326 10.99 -23.12 10.18
CA LYS A 326 10.82 -21.83 10.87
C LYS A 326 10.21 -20.77 9.98
N VAL A 327 9.22 -20.04 10.51
CA VAL A 327 8.52 -18.95 9.81
C VAL A 327 8.72 -17.65 10.57
N ALA A 328 9.09 -16.57 9.88
CA ALA A 328 9.21 -15.25 10.50
C ALA A 328 7.82 -14.71 10.87
N ALA A 329 7.49 -14.67 12.17
CA ALA A 329 6.16 -14.31 12.66
C ALA A 329 5.73 -12.90 12.20
N ARG A 330 6.71 -11.99 12.06
CA ARG A 330 6.46 -10.62 11.57
C ARG A 330 5.89 -10.56 10.16
N CYS A 331 6.14 -11.58 9.33
CA CYS A 331 5.66 -11.65 7.95
C CYS A 331 4.39 -12.50 7.81
N VAL A 332 3.81 -12.98 8.92
CA VAL A 332 2.54 -13.70 8.91
C VAL A 332 1.41 -12.68 9.01
N ALA A 333 0.54 -12.67 8.00
CA ALA A 333 -0.49 -11.65 7.86
C ALA A 333 -1.63 -11.79 8.90
N ASP A 334 -2.00 -13.03 9.22
CA ASP A 334 -2.98 -13.33 10.26
C ASP A 334 -2.29 -13.82 11.53
N ARG A 335 -2.53 -13.15 12.66
CA ARG A 335 -1.94 -13.54 13.94
C ARG A 335 -2.62 -14.76 14.56
N ASP A 336 -3.84 -15.08 14.18
CA ASP A 336 -4.58 -16.21 14.75
C ASP A 336 -3.96 -17.55 14.35
N VAL A 337 -3.30 -17.61 13.18
CA VAL A 337 -2.58 -18.81 12.72
C VAL A 337 -1.35 -19.14 13.57
N LEU A 338 -0.79 -18.16 14.28
CA LEU A 338 0.42 -18.34 15.10
C LEU A 338 0.19 -19.31 16.27
N ASN A 339 -1.07 -19.46 16.70
CA ASN A 339 -1.47 -20.33 17.80
C ASN A 339 -1.94 -21.72 17.33
N LYS A 340 -1.88 -22.01 16.03
CA LYS A 340 -2.34 -23.26 15.44
C LYS A 340 -1.21 -24.24 15.17
N GLU A 341 -1.54 -25.53 15.16
CA GLU A 341 -0.61 -26.59 14.80
C GLU A 341 -0.45 -26.66 13.28
N THR A 342 0.51 -25.89 12.76
CA THR A 342 0.78 -25.78 11.31
C THR A 342 1.94 -26.69 10.85
N GLY A 343 2.65 -27.31 11.79
CA GLY A 343 3.91 -28.01 11.53
C GLY A 343 5.12 -27.08 11.37
N PHE A 344 4.97 -25.77 11.59
CA PHE A 344 6.04 -24.78 11.57
C PHE A 344 6.20 -24.08 12.93
N THR A 345 7.42 -23.65 13.23
CA THR A 345 7.74 -22.85 14.40
C THR A 345 7.81 -21.37 14.01
N PHE A 346 7.01 -20.53 14.63
CA PHE A 346 7.02 -19.08 14.40
C PHE A 346 8.10 -18.41 15.25
N ILE A 347 8.97 -17.61 14.63
CA ILE A 347 10.13 -16.95 15.26
C ILE A 347 10.12 -15.42 15.10
#